data_AF-A0AAJ1KW70-F1
#
_entry.id   AF-A0AAJ1KW70-F1
#
_cell.length_a   1.000
_cell.length_b   1.000
_cell.length_c   1.000
_cell.angle_alpha   90.00
_cell.angle_beta   90.00
_cell.angle_gamma   90.00
#
_symmetry.space_group_name_H-M   'P 1'
#
loop_
_entity.id
_entity.type
_entity.pdbx_description
1 polymer ?
#
loop_
_entity_poly.entity_id
_entity_poly.type
_entity_poly.pdbx_seq_one_letter_code
_entity_poly.pdbx_strand_id
1 'polypeptide(L)'
;MEERKSYGMVMLFVSVFVVFLVSIMSYSLWRDKQISAFMATNRAWGIQCDRDSQVAWVVRDGERMNLTINDFPLYCSGYRFELRNSQGEVIRQLDKHATYRYFSRQPH
;
A
#
# COMPACT_ATOMS: atom_id res chain seq x y z
N MET A 1 51.04 8.75 -12.86
CA MET A 1 50.11 9.32 -11.86
C MET A 1 48.63 9.14 -12.22
N GLU A 2 48.27 8.64 -13.42
CA GLU A 2 46.87 8.42 -13.83
C GLU A 2 46.15 7.24 -13.15
N GLU A 3 46.86 6.14 -12.85
CA GLU A 3 46.22 4.94 -12.31
C GLU A 3 45.58 5.15 -10.93
N ARG A 4 46.19 5.97 -10.06
CA ARG A 4 45.60 6.31 -8.75
C ARG A 4 44.32 7.14 -8.88
N LYS A 5 44.21 7.97 -9.91
CA LYS A 5 43.04 8.82 -10.17
C LYS A 5 41.88 7.98 -10.71
N SER A 6 42.18 7.00 -11.57
CA SER A 6 41.20 6.03 -12.08
C SER A 6 40.66 5.12 -10.97
N TYR A 7 41.54 4.53 -10.14
CA TYR A 7 41.12 3.71 -8.99
C TYR A 7 40.24 4.47 -7.99
N GLY A 8 40.59 5.73 -7.69
CA GLY A 8 39.77 6.58 -6.82
C GLY A 8 38.38 6.89 -7.40
N MET A 9 38.30 7.10 -8.73
CA MET A 9 37.03 7.33 -9.43
C MET A 9 36.17 6.06 -9.48
N VAL A 10 36.77 4.89 -9.75
CA VAL A 10 36.07 3.60 -9.71
C VAL A 10 35.54 3.30 -8.30
N MET A 11 36.35 3.51 -7.26
CA MET A 11 35.91 3.34 -5.86
C MET A 11 34.72 4.24 -5.51
N LEU A 12 34.68 5.47 -6.02
CA LEU A 12 33.52 6.37 -5.85
C LEU A 12 32.27 5.82 -6.54
N PHE A 13 32.38 5.39 -7.80
CA PHE A 13 31.22 4.82 -8.51
C PHE A 13 30.70 3.55 -7.86
N VAL A 14 31.60 2.65 -7.43
CA VAL A 14 31.22 1.43 -6.71
C VAL A 14 30.54 1.78 -5.38
N SER A 15 31.08 2.74 -4.64
CA SER A 15 30.47 3.20 -3.37
C SER A 15 29.06 3.74 -3.59
N VAL A 16 28.87 4.65 -4.56
CA VAL A 16 27.55 5.21 -4.90
C VAL A 16 26.58 4.11 -5.32
N PHE A 17 27.03 3.15 -6.13
CA PHE A 17 26.22 2.04 -6.59
C PHE A 17 25.78 1.12 -5.44
N VAL A 18 26.69 0.79 -4.53
CA VAL A 18 26.36 -0.03 -3.34
C VAL A 18 25.36 0.70 -2.44
N VAL A 19 25.56 1.99 -2.17
CA VAL A 19 24.61 2.79 -1.38
C VAL A 19 23.24 2.81 -2.04
N PHE A 20 23.19 3.02 -3.36
CA PHE A 20 21.94 3.01 -4.12
C PHE A 20 21.19 1.68 -4.01
N LEU A 21 21.89 0.54 -4.14
CA LEU A 21 21.29 -0.78 -3.97
C LEU A 21 20.75 -0.99 -2.55
N VAL A 22 21.53 -0.62 -1.52
CA VAL A 22 21.10 -0.72 -0.12
C VAL A 22 19.87 0.16 0.14
N SER A 23 19.82 1.37 -0.44
CA SER A 23 18.66 2.25 -0.34
C SER A 23 17.41 1.62 -0.96
N ILE A 24 17.50 1.02 -2.16
CA ILE A 24 16.35 0.37 -2.81
C ILE A 24 15.85 -0.81 -1.97
N MET A 25 16.76 -1.67 -1.50
CA MET A 25 16.40 -2.85 -0.69
C MET A 25 15.79 -2.45 0.66
N SER A 26 16.30 -1.38 1.27
CA SER A 26 15.73 -0.84 2.52
C SER A 26 14.33 -0.26 2.29
N TYR A 27 14.15 0.46 1.18
CA TYR A 27 12.86 1.02 0.79
C TYR A 27 11.83 -0.07 0.48
N SER A 28 12.21 -1.13 -0.24
CA SER A 28 11.32 -2.26 -0.53
C SER A 28 10.89 -2.98 0.75
N LEU A 29 11.83 -3.29 1.65
CA LEU A 29 11.53 -3.91 2.95
C LEU A 29 10.58 -3.06 3.78
N TRP A 30 10.80 -1.74 3.80
CA TRP A 30 9.92 -0.82 4.52
C TRP A 30 8.51 -0.79 3.92
N ARG A 31 8.38 -0.73 2.59
CA ARG A 31 7.10 -0.78 1.88
C ARG A 31 6.37 -2.09 2.18
N ASP A 32 7.04 -3.23 2.08
CA ASP A 32 6.45 -4.55 2.32
C ASP A 32 5.96 -4.69 3.76
N LYS A 33 6.74 -4.16 4.73
CA LYS A 33 6.32 -4.10 6.13
C LYS A 33 5.03 -3.29 6.31
N GLN A 34 4.90 -2.15 5.62
CA GLN A 34 3.68 -1.34 5.67
C GLN A 34 2.47 -2.07 5.06
N ILE A 35 2.65 -2.73 3.91
CA ILE A 35 1.58 -3.49 3.25
C ILE A 35 1.13 -4.65 4.14
N SER A 36 2.08 -5.38 4.71
CA SER A 36 1.79 -6.48 5.64
C SER A 36 1.01 -5.99 6.87
N ALA A 37 1.44 -4.88 7.49
CA ALA A 37 0.73 -4.27 8.60
C ALA A 37 -0.67 -3.76 8.22
N PHE A 38 -0.84 -3.25 6.99
CA PHE A 38 -2.15 -2.86 6.45
C PHE A 38 -3.07 -4.07 6.31
N MET A 39 -2.62 -5.13 5.65
CA MET A 39 -3.40 -6.36 5.45
C MET A 39 -3.75 -7.04 6.78
N ALA A 40 -2.83 -7.05 7.75
CA ALA A 40 -3.09 -7.58 9.09
C ALA A 40 -4.20 -6.82 9.81
N THR A 41 -4.19 -5.48 9.75
CA THR A 41 -5.28 -4.69 10.34
C THR A 41 -6.60 -4.86 9.58
N ASN A 42 -6.58 -4.91 8.25
CA ASN A 42 -7.80 -5.17 7.47
C ASN A 42 -8.46 -6.48 7.89
N ARG A 43 -7.68 -7.56 8.03
CA ARG A 43 -8.18 -8.85 8.52
C ARG A 43 -8.76 -8.77 9.94
N ALA A 44 -8.14 -8.01 10.84
CA ALA A 44 -8.67 -7.82 12.19
C ALA A 44 -10.03 -7.10 12.20
N TRP A 45 -10.30 -6.27 11.18
CA TRP A 45 -11.58 -5.60 10.97
C TRP A 45 -12.56 -6.42 10.11
N GLY A 46 -12.21 -7.66 9.73
CA GLY A 46 -13.01 -8.50 8.83
C GLY A 46 -13.01 -8.02 7.37
N ILE A 47 -12.20 -7.01 7.04
CA ILE A 47 -12.05 -6.45 5.69
C ILE A 47 -11.10 -7.33 4.89
N GLN A 48 -11.60 -7.81 3.77
CA GLN A 48 -10.85 -8.59 2.81
C GLN A 48 -10.70 -7.78 1.51
N CYS A 49 -9.54 -7.92 0.89
CA CYS A 49 -9.25 -7.30 -0.39
C CYS A 49 -9.24 -8.40 -1.43
N ASP A 50 -10.03 -8.25 -2.49
CA ASP A 50 -9.99 -9.15 -3.62
C ASP A 50 -8.60 -9.10 -4.30
N ARG A 51 -8.10 -10.23 -4.79
CA ARG A 51 -6.76 -10.29 -5.40
C ARG A 51 -6.75 -9.69 -6.80
N ASP A 52 -7.82 -9.90 -7.55
CA ASP A 52 -7.89 -9.50 -8.96
C ASP A 52 -8.47 -8.09 -9.10
N SER A 53 -9.64 -7.87 -8.50
CA SER A 53 -10.35 -6.59 -8.60
C SER A 53 -9.84 -5.53 -7.62
N GLN A 54 -9.04 -5.91 -6.62
CA GLN A 54 -8.60 -5.05 -5.51
C GLN A 54 -9.74 -4.44 -4.68
N VAL A 55 -11.00 -4.85 -4.91
CA VAL A 55 -12.17 -4.33 -4.19
C VAL A 55 -12.09 -4.79 -2.73
N ALA A 56 -12.32 -3.85 -1.81
CA ALA A 56 -12.45 -4.13 -0.39
C ALA A 56 -13.88 -4.57 -0.07
N TRP A 57 -14.02 -5.67 0.66
CA TRP A 57 -15.31 -6.25 1.03
C TRP A 57 -15.25 -6.84 2.44
N VAL A 58 -16.42 -7.05 3.05
CA VAL A 58 -16.57 -7.68 4.37
C VAL A 58 -17.66 -8.75 4.29
N VAL A 59 -17.65 -9.69 5.24
CA VAL A 59 -18.81 -10.57 5.43
C VAL A 59 -19.70 -9.98 6.51
N ARG A 60 -20.97 -9.71 6.18
CA ARG A 60 -22.02 -9.36 7.15
C ARG A 60 -23.18 -10.33 6.96
N ASP A 61 -23.69 -10.89 8.05
CA ASP A 61 -24.79 -11.86 8.05
C ASP A 61 -24.61 -13.06 7.09
N GLY A 62 -23.35 -13.47 6.89
CA GLY A 62 -23.00 -14.59 5.99
C GLY A 62 -22.87 -14.21 4.51
N GLU A 63 -23.17 -12.96 4.13
CA GLU A 63 -23.05 -12.47 2.77
C GLU A 63 -21.83 -11.57 2.56
N ARG A 64 -21.22 -11.66 1.37
CA ARG A 64 -20.15 -10.77 0.94
C ARG A 64 -20.75 -9.41 0.56
N MET A 65 -20.42 -8.39 1.34
CA MET A 65 -20.78 -7.01 1.06
C MET A 65 -19.55 -6.20 0.66
N ASN A 66 -19.60 -5.55 -0.50
CA ASN A 66 -18.55 -4.64 -0.92
C ASN A 66 -18.58 -3.37 -0.05
N LEU A 67 -17.42 -2.90 0.37
CA LEU A 67 -17.31 -1.68 1.15
C LEU A 67 -17.46 -0.47 0.24
N THR A 68 -18.34 0.45 0.62
CA THR A 68 -18.53 1.73 -0.06
C THR A 68 -18.44 2.89 0.93
N ILE A 69 -18.01 4.04 0.42
CA ILE A 69 -18.05 5.31 1.15
C ILE A 69 -18.71 6.32 0.23
N ASN A 70 -19.83 6.90 0.67
CA ASN A 70 -20.65 7.81 -0.14
C ASN A 70 -20.96 7.20 -1.53
N ASP A 71 -21.40 5.93 -1.55
CA ASP A 71 -21.74 5.15 -2.75
C ASP A 71 -20.58 4.84 -3.71
N PHE A 72 -19.35 5.22 -3.38
CA PHE A 72 -18.17 4.85 -4.16
C PHE A 72 -17.51 3.58 -3.61
N PRO A 73 -17.18 2.61 -4.49
CA PRO A 73 -16.48 1.40 -4.09
C PRO A 73 -15.09 1.69 -3.55
N LEU A 74 -14.76 1.00 -2.46
CA LEU A 74 -13.46 1.09 -1.81
C LEU A 74 -12.52 0.00 -2.35
N TYR A 75 -11.28 0.39 -2.66
CA TYR A 75 -10.24 -0.49 -3.16
C TYR A 75 -9.03 -0.52 -2.23
N CYS A 76 -8.39 -1.67 -2.15
CA CYS A 76 -7.12 -1.86 -1.46
C CYS A 76 -5.96 -1.66 -2.44
N SER A 77 -5.16 -0.61 -2.24
CA SER A 77 -4.01 -0.29 -3.08
C SER A 77 -2.75 -0.30 -2.22
N GLY A 78 -2.01 -1.42 -2.25
CA GLY A 78 -0.82 -1.62 -1.43
C GLY A 78 -1.12 -1.52 0.08
N TYR A 79 -0.74 -0.40 0.70
CA TYR A 79 -0.90 -0.14 2.13
C TYR A 79 -1.95 0.92 2.48
N ARG A 80 -2.78 1.33 1.51
CA ARG A 80 -3.81 2.37 1.66
C ARG A 80 -5.12 1.99 0.99
N PHE A 81 -6.17 2.75 1.27
CA PHE A 81 -7.45 2.64 0.59
C PHE A 81 -7.59 3.69 -0.52
N GLU A 82 -8.28 3.32 -1.59
CA GLU A 82 -8.61 4.20 -2.70
C GLU A 82 -10.11 4.17 -2.96
N LEU A 83 -10.72 5.34 -3.11
CA LEU A 83 -12.05 5.46 -3.69
C LEU A 83 -11.91 5.59 -5.19
N ARG A 84 -12.59 4.73 -5.93
CA ARG A 84 -12.62 4.80 -7.39
C ARG A 84 -14.04 5.06 -7.89
N ASN A 85 -14.15 5.77 -9.01
CA ASN A 85 -15.44 5.95 -9.70
C ASN A 85 -15.82 4.66 -10.48
N SER A 86 -17.00 4.67 -11.10
CA SER A 86 -17.48 3.56 -11.94
C SER A 86 -16.60 3.27 -13.17
N GLN A 87 -15.71 4.21 -13.55
CA GLN A 87 -14.74 4.06 -14.64
C GLN A 87 -13.38 3.54 -14.15
N GLY A 88 -13.22 3.31 -12.84
CA GLY A 88 -11.97 2.82 -12.24
C GLY A 88 -10.94 3.91 -11.93
N GLU A 89 -11.28 5.18 -12.12
CA GLU A 89 -10.38 6.30 -11.82
C GLU A 89 -10.34 6.59 -10.32
N VAL A 90 -9.15 6.88 -9.78
CA VAL A 90 -8.97 7.20 -8.36
C VAL A 90 -9.52 8.60 -8.07
N ILE A 91 -10.66 8.65 -7.39
CA ILE A 91 -11.26 9.90 -6.91
C ILE A 91 -10.43 10.44 -5.75
N ARG A 92 -10.09 9.56 -4.80
CA ARG A 92 -9.43 9.97 -3.56
C ARG A 92 -8.66 8.82 -2.94
N GLN A 93 -7.44 9.12 -2.50
CA GLN A 93 -6.69 8.26 -1.60
C GLN A 93 -7.12 8.53 -0.15
N LEU A 94 -7.44 7.47 0.57
CA LEU A 94 -7.93 7.54 1.93
C LEU A 94 -6.86 7.09 2.92
N ASP A 95 -6.78 7.84 4.01
CA ASP A 95 -6.02 7.41 5.18
C ASP A 95 -6.70 6.19 5.83
N LYS A 96 -5.88 5.21 6.20
CA LYS A 96 -6.32 3.95 6.84
C LYS A 96 -7.14 4.22 8.10
N HIS A 97 -6.69 5.13 8.96
CA HIS A 97 -7.34 5.40 10.25
C HIS A 97 -8.65 6.15 10.08
N ALA A 98 -8.70 7.10 9.14
CA ALA A 98 -9.95 7.77 8.79
C ALA A 98 -11.00 6.78 8.26
N THR A 99 -10.56 5.82 7.43
CA THR A 99 -11.43 4.80 6.84
C THR A 99 -12.03 3.88 7.91
N TYR A 100 -11.22 3.36 8.83
CA TYR A 100 -11.76 2.53 9.91
C TYR A 100 -12.68 3.29 10.85
N ARG A 101 -12.35 4.56 11.17
CA ARG A 101 -13.21 5.41 11.99
C ARG A 101 -14.56 5.69 11.32
N TYR A 102 -14.58 5.77 9.99
CA TYR A 102 -15.83 5.90 9.23
C TYR A 102 -16.70 4.64 9.41
N PHE A 103 -16.14 3.46 9.17
CA PHE A 103 -16.88 2.20 9.30
C PHE A 103 -17.28 1.87 10.74
N SER A 104 -16.48 2.25 11.74
CA SER A 104 -16.82 2.04 13.15
C SER A 104 -18.01 2.87 13.62
N ARG A 105 -18.37 3.93 12.89
CA ARG A 105 -19.50 4.81 13.20
C ARG A 105 -20.77 4.45 12.46
N GLN A 106 -20.69 3.56 11.48
CA GLN A 106 -21.88 3.08 10.78
C GLN A 106 -22.63 2.11 11.72
N PRO A 107 -23.94 2.28 11.89
CA PRO A 107 -24.74 1.27 12.60
C PRO A 107 -24.62 -0.07 11.86
N HIS A 108 -24.46 -1.13 12.64
CA HIS A 108 -24.33 -2.50 12.16
C HIS A 108 -25.60 -2.97 11.45
#